data_AF-A0A3N6F9K8-F1
#
_entry.id   AF-A0A3N6F9K8-F1
#
_cell.length_a   1.000
_cell.length_b   1.000
_cell.length_c   1.000
_cell.angle_alpha   90.00
_cell.angle_beta   90.00
_cell.angle_gamma   90.00
#
_symmetry.space_group_name_H-M   'P 1'
#
loop_
_entity.id
_entity.type
_entity.pdbx_description
1 polymer ?
#
loop_
_entity_poly.entity_id
_entity_poly.type
_entity_poly.pdbx_seq_one_letter_code
_entity_poly.pdbx_strand_id
1 'polypeptide(L)'
;MVLTGIGGAMGDGAGGVLVLIGVLSMLGLGLWQLYQEGSTGQTIGKKAVGIRLLREADGRPMGFGMAFVRRLAHILDSLACYIGWLWPLWDQKKQTFADKVCSSVVVRAR
;
A
#
# COMPACT_ATOMS: atom_id res chain seq x y z
N MET A 1 -14.25 1.59 9.96
CA MET A 1 -15.37 1.99 10.83
C MET A 1 -16.27 0.83 11.29
N VAL A 2 -15.95 -0.43 10.96
CA VAL A 2 -16.68 -1.62 11.47
C VAL A 2 -15.96 -2.24 12.69
N LEU A 3 -14.64 -2.05 12.83
CA LEU A 3 -13.84 -2.63 13.91
C LEU A 3 -13.98 -1.93 15.27
N THR A 4 -14.40 -0.66 15.31
CA THR A 4 -14.63 0.09 16.55
C THR A 4 -15.94 -0.26 17.26
N GLY A 5 -16.89 -0.90 16.57
CA GLY A 5 -18.21 -1.24 17.15
C GLY A 5 -18.23 -2.51 18.01
N ILE A 6 -17.25 -3.40 17.86
CA ILE A 6 -17.22 -4.69 18.59
C ILE A 6 -16.49 -4.55 19.94
N GLY A 7 -15.59 -3.56 20.08
CA GLY A 7 -14.81 -3.34 21.30
C GLY A 7 -15.60 -2.80 22.50
N GLY A 8 -16.81 -2.27 22.31
CA GLY A 8 -17.60 -1.67 23.38
C GLY A 8 -18.49 -2.64 24.18
N ALA A 9 -18.56 -3.93 23.78
CA ALA A 9 -19.53 -4.88 24.35
C ALA A 9 -18.91 -6.08 25.08
N MET A 10 -17.58 -6.15 25.22
CA MET A 10 -16.90 -7.28 25.90
C MET A 10 -16.02 -6.74 27.02
N GLY A 11 -16.30 -7.18 28.25
CA GLY A 11 -15.72 -6.68 29.49
C GLY A 11 -14.21 -6.44 29.45
N ASP A 12 -13.82 -5.42 30.22
CA ASP A 12 -12.64 -4.55 30.11
C ASP A 12 -11.24 -5.21 30.03
N GLY A 13 -11.12 -6.54 30.09
CA GLY A 13 -9.86 -7.27 29.88
C GLY A 13 -9.76 -8.03 28.55
N ALA A 14 -10.81 -8.76 28.16
CA ALA A 14 -10.78 -9.64 26.99
C ALA A 14 -10.91 -8.84 25.67
N GLY A 15 -11.73 -7.79 25.67
CA GLY A 15 -11.87 -6.89 24.52
C GLY A 15 -10.56 -6.16 24.20
N GLY A 16 -9.85 -5.68 25.22
CA GLY A 16 -8.55 -5.03 25.06
C GLY A 16 -7.47 -5.94 24.48
N VAL A 17 -7.40 -7.20 24.93
CA VAL A 17 -6.45 -8.19 24.41
C VAL A 17 -6.74 -8.53 22.94
N LEU A 18 -8.01 -8.72 22.57
CA LEU A 18 -8.40 -8.98 21.17
C LEU A 18 -8.08 -7.79 20.25
N VAL A 19 -8.34 -6.56 20.71
CA VAL A 19 -7.98 -5.33 19.97
C VAL A 19 -6.46 -5.24 19.81
N LEU A 20 -5.68 -5.50 20.86
CA LEU A 20 -4.22 -5.48 20.81
C LEU A 20 -3.68 -6.51 19.81
N ILE A 21 -4.17 -7.75 19.85
CA ILE A 21 -3.79 -8.80 18.89
C ILE A 21 -4.16 -8.37 17.47
N GLY A 22 -5.35 -7.79 17.28
CA GLY A 22 -5.80 -7.29 15.99
C GLY A 22 -4.89 -6.18 15.43
N VAL A 23 -4.53 -5.19 16.26
CA VAL A 23 -3.63 -4.09 15.87
C VAL A 23 -2.24 -4.62 15.55
N LEU A 24 -1.67 -5.48 16.39
CA LEU A 24 -0.35 -6.08 16.14
C LEU A 24 -0.33 -6.91 14.85
N SER A 25 -1.40 -7.67 14.60
CA SER A 25 -1.55 -8.45 13.37
C SER A 25 -1.65 -7.56 12.14
N MET A 26 -2.41 -6.45 12.20
CA MET A 26 -2.49 -5.47 11.11
C MET A 26 -1.14 -4.82 10.83
N LEU A 27 -0.40 -4.43 11.87
CA LEU A 27 0.94 -3.85 11.73
C LEU A 27 1.93 -4.85 11.12
N GLY A 28 1.92 -6.09 11.61
CA GLY A 28 2.77 -7.16 11.09
C GLY A 28 2.49 -7.46 9.62
N LEU A 29 1.22 -7.60 9.24
CA LEU A 29 0.82 -7.81 7.84
C LEU A 29 1.15 -6.60 6.96
N GLY A 30 0.98 -5.37 7.48
CA GLY A 30 1.33 -4.14 6.78
C GLY A 30 2.83 -4.06 6.46
N LEU A 31 3.68 -4.31 7.44
CA LEU A 31 5.14 -4.34 7.28
C LEU A 31 5.58 -5.46 6.33
N TRP A 32 4.99 -6.64 6.48
CA TRP A 32 5.26 -7.77 5.60
C TRP A 32 4.91 -7.48 4.13
N GLN A 33 3.76 -6.86 3.89
CA GLN A 33 3.38 -6.44 2.53
C GLN A 33 4.31 -5.38 1.97
N LEU A 34 4.72 -4.41 2.79
CA LEU A 34 5.66 -3.37 2.39
C LEU A 34 7.03 -3.96 2.02
N TYR A 35 7.48 -4.97 2.78
CA TYR A 35 8.69 -5.73 2.50
C TYR A 35 8.60 -6.51 1.20
N GLN A 36 7.52 -7.26 0.98
CA GLN A 36 7.31 -7.97 -0.28
C GLN A 36 7.26 -7.02 -1.48
N GLU A 37 6.56 -5.90 -1.33
CA GLU A 37 6.45 -4.89 -2.37
C GLU A 37 7.78 -4.22 -2.69
N GLY A 38 8.57 -3.86 -1.68
CA GLY A 38 9.89 -3.27 -1.88
C GLY A 38 10.89 -4.25 -2.51
N SER A 39 10.89 -5.51 -2.07
CA SER A 39 11.85 -6.51 -2.50
C SER A 39 11.52 -7.11 -3.87
N THR A 40 10.25 -7.42 -4.13
CA THR A 40 9.83 -8.13 -5.37
C THR A 40 9.03 -7.25 -6.33
N GLY A 41 8.60 -6.06 -5.91
CA GLY A 41 7.67 -5.24 -6.67
C GLY A 41 6.24 -5.80 -6.69
N GLN A 42 5.95 -6.90 -5.99
CA GLN A 42 4.65 -7.56 -6.02
C GLN A 42 4.18 -7.90 -4.60
N THR A 43 2.96 -7.49 -4.28
CA THR A 43 2.19 -8.04 -3.16
C THR A 43 1.37 -9.25 -3.63
N ILE A 44 0.80 -10.01 -2.69
CA ILE A 44 -0.04 -11.19 -3.00
C ILE A 44 -1.17 -10.84 -3.99
N GLY A 45 -1.87 -9.71 -3.77
CA GLY A 45 -2.92 -9.26 -4.69
C GLY A 45 -2.38 -8.86 -6.07
N LYS A 46 -1.21 -8.22 -6.13
CA LYS A 46 -0.56 -7.86 -7.39
C LYS A 46 -0.11 -9.09 -8.19
N LYS A 47 0.34 -10.15 -7.50
CA LYS A 47 0.66 -11.43 -8.13
C LYS A 47 -0.59 -12.06 -8.76
N ALA A 48 -1.72 -12.02 -8.07
CA ALA A 48 -2.98 -12.59 -8.59
C ALA A 48 -3.44 -11.92 -9.90
N VAL A 49 -3.23 -10.61 -10.06
CA VAL A 49 -3.58 -9.87 -11.29
C VAL A 49 -2.42 -9.75 -12.29
N GLY A 50 -1.27 -10.39 -12.02
CA GLY A 50 -0.12 -10.39 -12.92
C GLY A 50 0.51 -9.01 -13.14
N ILE A 51 0.59 -8.16 -12.12
CA ILE A 51 1.24 -6.84 -12.20
C ILE A 51 2.44 -6.75 -11.26
N ARG A 52 3.44 -5.95 -11.64
CA ARG A 52 4.63 -5.66 -10.85
C ARG A 52 4.91 -4.16 -10.85
N LEU A 53 5.33 -3.66 -9.71
CA LEU A 53 5.75 -2.29 -9.53
C LEU A 53 7.27 -2.23 -9.50
N LEU A 54 7.83 -1.43 -10.39
CA LEU A 54 9.26 -1.30 -10.62
C LEU A 54 9.66 0.18 -10.63
N ARG A 55 10.94 0.45 -10.39
CA ARG A 55 11.51 1.78 -10.60
C ARG A 55 11.59 2.06 -12.09
N GLU A 56 11.19 3.26 -12.49
CA GLU A 56 11.15 3.70 -13.89
C GLU A 56 12.54 3.71 -14.54
N ALA A 57 13.58 4.09 -13.79
CA ALA A 57 14.94 4.23 -14.31
C ALA A 57 15.55 2.91 -14.80
N ASP A 58 15.43 1.83 -14.01
CA ASP A 58 16.20 0.59 -14.24
C ASP A 58 15.34 -0.67 -14.28
N GLY A 59 14.02 -0.55 -14.10
CA GLY A 59 13.13 -1.72 -14.02
C GLY A 59 13.37 -2.63 -12.82
N ARG A 60 14.13 -2.17 -11.82
CA ARG A 60 14.41 -2.93 -10.58
C ARG A 60 13.33 -2.66 -9.51
N PRO A 61 13.14 -3.58 -8.55
CA PRO A 61 12.31 -3.33 -7.38
C PRO A 61 12.77 -2.06 -6.64
N MET A 62 11.81 -1.27 -6.16
CA MET A 62 12.07 0.03 -5.54
C MET A 62 12.82 -0.07 -4.19
N GLY A 63 12.81 -1.24 -3.55
CA GLY A 63 13.30 -1.41 -2.19
C GLY A 63 12.27 -0.97 -1.14
N PHE A 64 12.49 -1.40 0.10
CA PHE A 64 11.57 -1.16 1.21
C PHE A 64 11.35 0.34 1.49
N GLY A 65 12.43 1.13 1.50
CA GLY A 65 12.36 2.56 1.80
C GLY A 65 11.49 3.32 0.80
N MET A 66 11.68 3.10 -0.50
CA MET A 66 10.87 3.79 -1.52
C MET A 66 9.43 3.26 -1.57
N ALA A 67 9.19 1.99 -1.24
CA ALA A 67 7.83 1.48 -1.05
C ALA A 67 7.11 2.19 0.12
N PHE A 68 7.83 2.48 1.21
CA PHE A 68 7.32 3.29 2.32
C PHE A 68 7.02 4.73 1.89
N VAL A 69 7.98 5.39 1.24
CA VAL A 69 7.81 6.76 0.74
C VAL A 69 6.62 6.85 -0.21
N ARG A 70 6.41 5.86 -1.08
CA ARG A 70 5.23 5.81 -1.96
C ARG A 70 3.93 5.74 -1.16
N ARG A 71 3.91 5.01 -0.05
CA ARG A 71 2.74 4.95 0.84
C ARG A 71 2.42 6.30 1.46
N LEU A 72 3.44 7.07 1.84
CA LEU A 72 3.28 8.44 2.32
C LEU A 72 2.86 9.38 1.18
N ALA A 73 3.42 9.22 -0.01
CA ALA A 73 3.10 10.04 -1.17
C ALA A 73 1.63 9.88 -1.61
N HIS A 74 0.99 8.74 -1.34
CA HIS A 74 -0.46 8.58 -1.56
C HIS A 74 -1.33 9.55 -0.72
N ILE A 75 -0.79 10.15 0.35
CA ILE A 75 -1.47 11.24 1.06
C ILE A 75 -1.67 12.43 0.12
N LEU A 76 -0.72 12.70 -0.78
CA LEU A 76 -0.83 13.75 -1.79
C LEU A 76 -1.97 13.45 -2.78
N ASP A 77 -2.14 12.19 -3.17
CA ASP A 77 -3.25 11.79 -4.03
C ASP A 77 -4.61 12.06 -3.39
N SER A 78 -4.72 11.89 -2.07
CA SER A 78 -5.92 12.21 -1.29
C SER A 78 -6.10 13.71 -1.07
N LEU A 79 -5.03 14.46 -0.80
CA LEU A 79 -5.06 15.92 -0.62
C LEU A 79 -5.47 16.66 -1.89
N ALA A 80 -5.12 16.13 -3.06
CA ALA A 80 -5.56 16.64 -4.35
C ALA A 80 -7.03 16.29 -4.66
N CYS A 81 -7.93 16.39 -3.67
CA CYS A 81 -9.36 16.04 -3.79
C CYS A 81 -9.60 14.66 -4.42
N TYR A 82 -8.78 13.67 -4.08
CA TYR A 82 -8.77 12.32 -4.67
C TYR A 82 -8.47 12.26 -6.18
N ILE A 83 -8.17 13.38 -6.84
CA ILE A 83 -7.86 13.42 -8.28
C ILE A 83 -6.62 12.60 -8.59
N GLY A 84 -5.63 12.57 -7.69
CA GLY A 84 -4.42 11.76 -7.86
C GLY A 84 -4.69 10.26 -8.00
N TRP A 85 -5.79 9.76 -7.40
CA TRP A 85 -6.22 8.38 -7.53
C TRP A 85 -6.87 8.07 -8.89
N LEU A 86 -7.53 9.05 -9.51
CA LEU A 86 -8.09 8.92 -10.85
C LEU A 86 -7.08 9.22 -11.96
N TRP A 87 -5.95 9.86 -11.61
CA TRP A 87 -4.92 10.26 -12.57
C TRP A 87 -4.41 9.15 -13.51
N PRO A 88 -4.25 7.88 -13.06
CA PRO A 88 -3.85 6.79 -13.94
C PRO A 88 -4.76 6.53 -15.15
N LEU A 89 -6.01 7.02 -15.15
CA LEU A 89 -6.97 6.80 -16.23
C LEU A 89 -6.61 7.57 -17.51
N TRP A 90 -6.02 8.76 -17.36
CA TRP A 90 -5.65 9.65 -18.47
C TRP A 90 -4.14 9.87 -18.61
N ASP A 91 -3.34 9.36 -17.67
CA ASP A 91 -1.89 9.45 -17.73
C ASP A 91 -1.30 8.42 -18.72
N GLN A 92 -0.37 8.85 -19.58
CA GLN A 92 0.26 7.98 -20.58
C GLN A 92 0.98 6.78 -19.97
N LYS A 93 1.55 6.93 -18.77
CA LYS A 93 2.27 5.87 -18.03
C LYS A 93 1.40 5.20 -16.97
N LYS A 94 0.13 5.60 -16.85
CA LYS A 94 -0.84 5.10 -15.86
C LYS A 94 -0.33 5.25 -14.41
N GLN A 95 0.34 6.36 -14.12
CA GLN A 95 0.92 6.65 -12.80
C GLN A 95 -0.03 7.51 -11.94
N THR A 96 -0.04 7.28 -10.62
CA THR A 96 -0.60 8.24 -9.63
C THR A 96 0.38 9.39 -9.37
N PHE A 97 0.01 10.43 -8.61
CA PHE A 97 0.99 11.45 -8.23
C PHE A 97 2.06 10.85 -7.31
N ALA A 98 1.67 9.93 -6.43
CA ALA A 98 2.62 9.16 -5.63
C ALA A 98 3.64 8.40 -6.49
N ASP A 99 3.19 7.78 -7.58
CA ASP A 99 4.07 7.05 -8.49
C ASP A 99 5.05 7.97 -9.22
N LYS A 100 4.60 9.17 -9.62
CA LYS A 100 5.47 10.17 -10.25
C LYS A 100 6.55 10.66 -9.28
N VAL A 101 6.18 10.97 -8.04
CA VAL A 101 7.12 11.41 -7.00
C VAL A 101 8.15 10.32 -6.69
N CYS A 102 7.72 9.07 -6.64
CA CYS A 102 8.61 7.94 -6.38
C CYS A 102 9.32 7.39 -7.62
N SER A 103 9.07 7.96 -8.81
CA SER A 103 9.56 7.44 -10.09
C SER A 103 9.29 5.94 -10.25
N SER A 104 8.07 5.51 -9.92
CA SER A 104 7.62 4.12 -10.04
C SER A 104 6.65 3.93 -11.20
N VAL A 105 6.71 2.75 -11.80
CA VAL A 105 5.82 2.35 -12.88
C VAL A 105 5.27 0.95 -12.62
N VAL A 106 3.99 0.76 -12.96
CA VAL A 106 3.32 -0.54 -12.88
C VAL A 106 3.37 -1.18 -14.27
N VAL A 107 3.99 -2.35 -14.35
CA VAL A 107 4.10 -3.16 -15.57
C VAL A 107 3.36 -4.48 -15.38
N ARG A 108 2.97 -5.11 -16.49
CA ARG A 108 2.49 -6.50 -16.43
C ARG A 108 3.68 -7.43 -16.17
N ALA A 109 3.54 -8.30 -15.18
CA ALA A 109 4.44 -9.42 -14.98
C ALA A 109 4.06 -10.46 -16.05
N ARG A 110 4.92 -10.62 -17.07
CA ARG A 110 4.83 -11.74 -18.01
C ARG A 110 5.31 -13.03 -17.34
#